data_AF-A0A1I6QCE2-F1
#
_entry.id   AF-A0A1I6QCE2-F1
#
_cell.length_a   1.000
_cell.length_b   1.000
_cell.length_c   1.000
_cell.angle_alpha   90.00
_cell.angle_beta   90.00
_cell.angle_gamma   90.00
#
_symmetry.space_group_name_H-M   'P 1'
#
loop_
_entity.id
_entity.type
_entity.pdbx_description
1 polymer ?
#
loop_
_entity_poly.entity_id
_entity_poly.type
_entity_poly.pdbx_seq_one_letter_code
_entity_poly.pdbx_strand_id
1 'polypeptide(L)'
;MTATRDIIASYRNPVAVVSRLLGQGIREDRNLIYLMVACLMFFVAQTPRLAREAFIEGAELNMLLGAALMAWLFIAPLLLYGLAAVTYLILKLLRGNPSGYSTRLALFWALLASSPLVLLHGLTAGFIGPGIELQIVGLVWLCVFLWFWISGLRVAYRQLK
;
A
#
# COMPACT_ATOMS: atom_id res chain seq x y z
N MET A 1 20.88 0.19 -1.58
CA MET A 1 20.22 1.19 -0.73
C MET A 1 19.09 0.53 0.04
N THR A 2 18.88 0.92 1.30
CA THR A 2 17.87 0.32 2.19
C THR A 2 16.48 0.89 1.94
N ALA A 3 15.49 0.02 1.71
CA ALA A 3 14.10 0.40 1.44
C ALA A 3 13.52 1.38 2.49
N THR A 4 13.95 1.28 3.74
CA THR A 4 13.54 2.18 4.83
C THR A 4 13.89 3.65 4.57
N ARG A 5 15.06 3.94 3.97
CA ARG A 5 15.44 5.33 3.64
C ARG A 5 14.54 5.90 2.55
N ASP A 6 14.13 5.06 1.61
CA ASP A 6 13.26 5.45 0.50
C ASP A 6 11.81 5.67 0.97
N ILE A 7 11.35 4.93 1.99
CA ILE A 7 10.07 5.20 2.66
C ILE A 7 10.10 6.62 3.27
N ILE A 8 11.11 6.93 4.09
CA ILE A 8 11.23 8.28 4.71
C ILE A 8 11.36 9.37 3.63
N ALA A 9 12.12 9.12 2.57
CA ALA A 9 12.25 10.06 1.47
C ALA A 9 10.92 10.28 0.71
N SER A 10 10.04 9.28 0.66
CA SER A 10 8.73 9.38 0.02
C SER A 10 7.81 10.38 0.72
N TYR A 11 7.94 10.53 2.04
CA TYR A 11 7.20 11.56 2.79
C TYR A 11 7.63 12.99 2.42
N ARG A 12 8.88 13.20 2.00
CA ARG A 12 9.37 14.51 1.56
C ARG A 12 9.12 14.77 0.08
N ASN A 13 9.44 13.80 -0.77
CA ASN A 13 9.29 13.95 -2.21
C ASN A 13 9.03 12.58 -2.88
N PRO A 14 7.76 12.15 -2.96
CA PRO A 14 7.41 10.85 -3.54
C PRO A 14 7.72 10.77 -5.04
N VAL A 15 7.67 11.91 -5.75
CA VAL A 15 7.98 12.01 -7.18
C VAL A 15 9.43 11.63 -7.45
N ALA A 16 10.36 12.15 -6.64
CA ALA A 16 11.79 11.86 -6.78
C ALA A 16 12.14 10.40 -6.46
N VAL A 17 11.42 9.77 -5.52
CA VAL A 17 11.64 8.36 -5.19
C VAL A 17 11.14 7.46 -6.31
N VAL A 18 9.92 7.68 -6.81
CA VAL A 18 9.36 6.88 -7.91
C VAL A 18 10.17 7.06 -9.19
N SER A 19 10.62 8.28 -9.52
CA SER A 19 11.46 8.50 -10.71
C SER A 19 12.80 7.78 -10.61
N ARG A 20 13.41 7.76 -9.42
CA ARG A 20 14.64 7.03 -9.17
C ARG A 20 14.45 5.52 -9.21
N LEU A 21 13.34 4.99 -8.69
CA LEU A 21 13.01 3.57 -8.75
C LEU A 21 12.78 3.11 -10.19
N LEU A 22 12.10 3.91 -11.01
CA LEU A 22 11.94 3.66 -12.44
C LEU A 22 13.28 3.73 -13.20
N GLY A 23 14.16 4.65 -12.82
CA GLY A 23 15.50 4.79 -13.41
C GLY A 23 16.48 3.66 -13.11
N GLN A 24 16.17 2.74 -12.19
CA GLN A 24 17.01 1.58 -11.86
C GLN A 24 16.83 0.39 -12.81
N GLY A 25 16.01 0.55 -13.87
CA GLY A 25 15.70 -0.49 -14.85
C GLY A 25 14.42 -1.27 -14.50
N ILE A 26 13.90 -1.99 -15.50
CA ILE A 26 12.69 -2.80 -15.35
C ILE A 26 13.03 -4.06 -14.54
N ARG A 27 12.47 -4.15 -13.34
CA ARG A 27 12.71 -5.23 -12.39
C ARG A 27 11.40 -5.64 -11.74
N GLU A 28 10.65 -6.49 -12.42
CA GLU A 28 9.35 -6.99 -11.93
C GLU A 28 9.48 -7.78 -10.63
N ASP A 29 10.62 -8.44 -10.42
CA ASP A 29 10.99 -9.14 -9.19
C ASP A 29 10.89 -8.22 -7.96
N ARG A 30 11.45 -7.01 -8.04
CA ARG A 30 11.40 -6.03 -6.95
C ARG A 30 9.99 -5.52 -6.70
N ASN A 31 9.20 -5.38 -7.75
CA ASN A 31 7.85 -4.86 -7.64
C ASN A 31 6.93 -5.83 -6.87
N LEU A 32 7.07 -7.14 -7.14
CA LEU A 32 6.41 -8.19 -6.37
C LEU A 32 6.87 -8.18 -4.91
N ILE A 33 8.16 -7.98 -4.64
CA ILE A 33 8.67 -7.87 -3.26
C ILE A 33 8.00 -6.70 -2.53
N TYR A 34 7.87 -5.52 -3.16
CA TYR A 34 7.20 -4.38 -2.53
C TYR A 34 5.73 -4.68 -2.19
N LEU A 35 5.02 -5.34 -3.11
CA LEU A 35 3.64 -5.76 -2.89
C LEU A 35 3.53 -6.76 -1.72
N MET A 36 4.36 -7.80 -1.72
CA MET A 36 4.36 -8.84 -0.69
C MET A 36 4.69 -8.27 0.69
N VAL A 37 5.68 -7.38 0.78
CA VAL A 37 6.03 -6.70 2.02
C VAL A 37 4.89 -5.77 2.46
N ALA A 38 4.27 -5.04 1.55
CA ALA A 38 3.10 -4.22 1.88
C ALA A 38 1.96 -5.08 2.44
N CYS A 39 1.60 -6.19 1.78
CA CYS A 39 0.60 -7.13 2.26
C CYS A 39 0.92 -7.67 3.66
N LEU A 40 2.16 -8.06 3.91
CA LEU A 40 2.61 -8.50 5.25
C LEU A 40 2.45 -7.39 6.29
N MET A 41 2.81 -6.14 5.96
CA MET A 41 2.67 -5.01 6.87
C MET A 41 1.20 -4.69 7.18
N PHE A 42 0.31 -4.82 6.19
CA PHE A 42 -1.14 -4.66 6.39
C PHE A 42 -1.72 -5.79 7.25
N PHE A 43 -1.27 -7.03 7.07
CA PHE A 43 -1.63 -8.14 7.95
C PHE A 43 -1.19 -7.86 9.39
N VAL A 44 0.07 -7.47 9.60
CA VAL A 44 0.59 -7.11 10.94
C VAL A 44 -0.24 -6.00 11.56
N ALA A 45 -0.61 -4.98 10.77
CA ALA A 45 -1.47 -3.90 11.22
C ALA A 45 -2.89 -4.36 11.62
N GLN A 46 -3.43 -5.43 11.04
CA GLN A 46 -4.75 -5.93 11.42
C GLN A 46 -4.73 -6.79 12.70
N THR A 47 -3.57 -7.36 13.07
CA THR A 47 -3.48 -8.26 14.23
C THR A 47 -4.02 -7.67 15.54
N PRO A 48 -3.78 -6.39 15.92
CA PRO A 48 -4.30 -5.83 17.16
C PRO A 48 -5.83 -5.70 17.14
N ARG A 49 -6.40 -5.35 15.98
CA ARG A 49 -7.86 -5.25 15.79
C ARG A 49 -8.52 -6.62 15.93
N LEU A 50 -7.97 -7.63 15.24
CA LEU A 50 -8.48 -9.00 15.26
C LEU A 50 -8.35 -9.63 16.65
N ALA A 51 -7.28 -9.34 17.38
CA ALA A 51 -7.12 -9.78 18.76
C ALA A 51 -8.20 -9.21 19.70
N ARG A 52 -8.54 -7.92 19.54
CA ARG A 52 -9.64 -7.30 20.27
C ARG A 52 -10.99 -7.91 19.92
N GLU A 53 -11.25 -8.12 18.62
CA GLU A 53 -12.48 -8.73 18.12
C GLU A 53 -12.66 -10.14 18.69
N ALA A 54 -11.61 -10.98 18.63
CA ALA A 54 -11.60 -12.31 19.26
C ALA A 54 -11.92 -12.25 20.76
N PHE A 55 -11.35 -11.28 21.47
CA PHE A 55 -11.56 -11.12 22.91
C PHE A 55 -12.99 -10.69 23.26
N ILE A 56 -13.58 -9.79 22.49
CA ILE A 56 -14.93 -9.25 22.75
C ILE A 56 -16.01 -10.26 22.34
N GLU A 57 -15.87 -10.89 21.17
CA GLU A 57 -16.89 -11.77 20.60
C GLU A 57 -16.73 -13.23 21.04
N GLY A 58 -15.62 -13.57 21.72
CA GLY A 58 -15.29 -14.94 22.09
C GLY A 58 -14.93 -15.82 20.89
N ALA A 59 -14.58 -15.21 19.75
CA ALA A 59 -14.18 -15.92 18.54
C ALA A 59 -12.75 -16.50 18.69
N GLU A 60 -12.45 -17.53 17.92
CA GLU A 60 -11.14 -18.18 17.93
C GLU A 60 -10.12 -17.34 17.14
N LEU A 61 -9.07 -16.89 17.81
CA LEU A 61 -8.09 -15.94 17.26
C LEU A 61 -7.29 -16.53 16.09
N ASN A 62 -6.87 -17.80 16.16
CA ASN A 62 -6.11 -18.41 15.07
C ASN A 62 -6.93 -18.49 13.78
N MET A 63 -8.24 -18.71 13.87
CA MET A 63 -9.15 -18.73 12.74
C MET A 63 -9.23 -17.35 12.08
N LEU A 64 -9.37 -16.27 12.87
CA LEU A 64 -9.38 -14.90 12.36
C LEU A 64 -8.02 -14.51 11.74
N LEU A 65 -6.92 -14.84 12.40
CA LEU A 65 -5.57 -14.57 11.89
C LEU A 65 -5.28 -15.39 10.62
N GLY A 66 -5.70 -16.66 10.57
CA GLY A 66 -5.56 -17.53 9.41
C GLY A 66 -6.34 -17.00 8.21
N ALA A 67 -7.59 -16.58 8.43
CA ALA A 67 -8.42 -15.97 7.39
C ALA A 67 -7.81 -14.65 6.88
N ALA A 68 -7.34 -13.79 7.78
CA ALA A 68 -6.70 -12.53 7.42
C ALA A 68 -5.39 -12.74 6.65
N LEU A 69 -4.56 -13.69 7.06
CA LEU A 69 -3.31 -14.02 6.37
C LEU A 69 -3.59 -14.53 4.95
N MET A 70 -4.58 -15.40 4.79
CA MET A 70 -4.99 -15.90 3.47
C MET A 70 -5.53 -14.76 2.59
N ALA A 71 -6.36 -13.88 3.15
CA ALA A 71 -6.85 -12.71 2.44
C ALA A 71 -5.71 -11.77 2.00
N TRP A 72 -4.75 -11.46 2.87
CA TRP A 72 -3.67 -10.52 2.54
C TRP A 72 -2.58 -11.12 1.66
N LEU A 73 -2.28 -12.41 1.77
CA LEU A 73 -1.17 -13.03 1.05
C LEU A 73 -1.58 -13.55 -0.34
N PHE A 74 -2.85 -13.91 -0.54
CA PHE A 74 -3.32 -14.49 -1.80
C PHE A 74 -4.37 -13.62 -2.49
N ILE A 75 -5.38 -13.14 -1.76
CA ILE A 75 -6.50 -12.39 -2.37
C ILE A 75 -6.10 -10.94 -2.66
N ALA A 76 -5.47 -10.25 -1.71
CA ALA A 76 -5.10 -8.85 -1.83
C ALA A 76 -4.11 -8.58 -2.99
N PRO A 77 -3.06 -9.38 -3.23
CA PRO A 77 -2.19 -9.18 -4.39
C PRO A 77 -2.95 -9.26 -5.71
N LEU A 78 -3.88 -10.22 -5.87
CA LEU A 78 -4.72 -10.32 -7.06
C LEU A 78 -5.59 -9.07 -7.26
N LEU A 79 -6.24 -8.59 -6.19
CA LEU A 79 -7.05 -7.37 -6.23
C LEU A 79 -6.21 -6.15 -6.59
N LEU A 80 -5.00 -6.02 -6.03
CA LEU A 80 -4.09 -4.91 -6.28
C LEU A 80 -3.52 -4.95 -7.71
N TYR A 81 -3.31 -6.13 -8.27
CA TYR A 81 -2.99 -6.29 -9.69
C TYR A 81 -4.15 -5.85 -10.58
N GLY A 82 -5.39 -6.22 -10.23
CA GLY A 82 -6.60 -5.73 -10.89
C GLY A 82 -6.71 -4.21 -10.84
N LEU A 83 -6.49 -3.60 -9.68
CA LEU A 83 -6.50 -2.15 -9.50
C LEU A 83 -5.40 -1.48 -10.34
N ALA A 84 -4.20 -2.05 -10.39
CA ALA A 84 -3.13 -1.55 -11.24
C ALA A 84 -3.50 -1.60 -12.73
N ALA A 85 -4.18 -2.66 -13.18
CA ALA A 85 -4.67 -2.78 -14.55
C ALA A 85 -5.77 -1.75 -14.87
N VAL A 86 -6.70 -1.53 -13.94
CA VAL A 86 -7.73 -0.47 -14.07
C VAL A 86 -7.07 0.91 -14.16
N THR A 87 -6.10 1.18 -13.29
CA THR A 87 -5.36 2.47 -13.29
C THR A 87 -4.59 2.68 -14.60
N TYR A 88 -3.98 1.61 -15.12
CA TYR A 88 -3.31 1.63 -16.42
C TYR A 88 -4.30 1.94 -17.54
N LEU A 89 -5.48 1.33 -17.53
CA LEU A 89 -6.53 1.57 -18.53
C LEU A 89 -7.05 3.01 -18.47
N ILE A 90 -7.26 3.56 -17.29
CA ILE A 90 -7.69 4.96 -17.09
C ILE A 90 -6.64 5.92 -17.67
N LEU A 91 -5.35 5.71 -17.37
CA LEU A 91 -4.28 6.54 -17.89
C LEU A 91 -4.12 6.43 -19.41
N LYS A 92 -4.36 5.24 -19.97
CA LYS A 92 -4.39 5.02 -21.42
C LYS A 92 -5.55 5.76 -22.08
N LEU A 93 -6.73 5.78 -21.45
CA LEU A 93 -7.89 6.53 -21.93
C LEU A 93 -7.65 8.05 -21.91
N LEU A 94 -6.91 8.53 -20.92
CA LEU A 94 -6.46 9.93 -20.80
C LEU A 94 -5.34 10.31 -21.79
N ARG A 95 -5.12 9.51 -22.86
CA ARG A 95 -4.07 9.68 -23.89
C ARG A 95 -2.64 9.65 -23.35
N GLY A 96 -2.42 9.13 -22.14
CA GLY A 96 -1.09 8.77 -21.68
C GLY A 96 -0.64 7.46 -22.34
N ASN A 97 0.68 7.27 -22.49
CA ASN A 97 1.22 5.99 -22.92
C ASN A 97 2.00 5.30 -21.79
N PRO A 98 1.47 5.22 -20.54
CA PRO A 98 2.22 4.73 -19.40
C PRO A 98 2.71 3.30 -19.65
N SER A 99 3.86 2.92 -19.11
CA SER A 99 4.22 1.50 -19.09
C SER A 99 3.37 0.76 -18.03
N GLY A 100 2.95 -0.46 -18.32
CA GLY A 100 2.26 -1.31 -17.34
C GLY A 100 3.09 -1.52 -16.07
N TYR A 101 4.42 -1.62 -16.24
CA TYR A 101 5.38 -1.69 -15.14
C TYR A 101 5.35 -0.43 -14.26
N SER A 102 5.41 0.77 -14.86
CA SER A 102 5.46 2.03 -14.12
C SER A 102 4.21 2.27 -13.30
N THR A 103 3.05 1.86 -13.83
CA THR A 103 1.76 2.00 -13.15
C THR A 103 1.66 1.08 -11.94
N ARG A 104 2.09 -0.18 -12.08
CA ARG A 104 2.14 -1.16 -10.98
C ARG A 104 3.11 -0.69 -9.90
N LEU A 105 4.31 -0.26 -10.29
CA LEU A 105 5.32 0.22 -9.36
C LEU A 105 4.84 1.42 -8.55
N ALA A 106 4.15 2.38 -9.18
CA ALA A 106 3.59 3.52 -8.47
C ALA A 106 2.57 3.11 -7.40
N LEU A 107 1.70 2.14 -7.70
CA LEU A 107 0.70 1.64 -6.76
C LEU A 107 1.36 0.85 -5.61
N PHE A 108 2.22 -0.11 -5.93
CA PHE A 108 2.83 -1.00 -4.92
C PHE A 108 3.79 -0.23 -4.02
N TRP A 109 4.52 0.73 -4.58
CA TRP A 109 5.35 1.64 -3.79
C TRP A 109 4.51 2.52 -2.87
N ALA A 110 3.41 3.10 -3.36
CA ALA A 110 2.53 3.92 -2.53
C ALA A 110 1.94 3.14 -1.34
N LEU A 111 1.54 1.89 -1.57
CA LEU A 111 1.09 0.98 -0.52
C LEU A 111 2.18 0.76 0.53
N LEU A 112 3.37 0.37 0.09
CA LEU A 112 4.50 0.10 0.99
C LEU A 112 4.94 1.35 1.77
N ALA A 113 5.02 2.50 1.09
CA ALA A 113 5.40 3.77 1.72
C ALA A 113 4.35 4.25 2.75
N SER A 114 3.08 3.90 2.56
CA SER A 114 2.00 4.20 3.53
C SER A 114 1.97 3.25 4.73
N SER A 115 2.77 2.17 4.74
CA SER A 115 2.74 1.15 5.79
C SER A 115 2.91 1.65 7.23
N PRO A 116 3.73 2.68 7.55
CA PRO A 116 3.82 3.17 8.94
C PRO A 116 2.50 3.73 9.46
N LEU A 117 1.72 4.39 8.59
CA LEU A 117 0.41 4.93 8.95
C LEU A 117 -0.65 3.83 9.08
N VAL A 118 -0.56 2.79 8.26
CA VAL A 118 -1.44 1.61 8.36
C VAL A 118 -1.20 0.89 9.69
N LEU A 119 0.06 0.70 10.07
CA LEU A 119 0.43 0.11 11.36
C LEU A 119 -0.11 0.95 12.52
N LEU A 120 0.02 2.27 12.45
CA LEU A 120 -0.55 3.17 13.45
C LEU A 120 -2.08 3.02 13.53
N HIS A 121 -2.78 3.03 12.39
CA HIS A 121 -4.22 2.80 12.33
C HIS A 121 -4.64 1.47 12.96
N GLY A 122 -3.88 0.41 12.66
CA GLY A 122 -4.07 -0.92 13.23
C GLY A 122 -3.95 -0.97 14.75
N LEU A 123 -2.92 -0.31 15.30
CA LEU A 123 -2.73 -0.16 16.73
C LEU A 123 -3.85 0.65 17.37
N THR A 124 -4.24 1.78 16.77
CA THR A 124 -5.38 2.59 17.24
C THR A 124 -6.66 1.76 17.28
N ALA A 125 -6.91 0.93 16.25
CA ALA A 125 -8.09 0.07 16.20
C ALA A 125 -8.09 -1.02 17.30
N GLY A 126 -6.93 -1.61 17.60
CA GLY A 126 -6.79 -2.63 18.64
C GLY A 126 -6.86 -2.05 20.06
N PHE A 127 -6.11 -0.99 20.35
CA PHE A 127 -5.99 -0.46 21.70
C PHE A 127 -7.17 0.45 22.09
N ILE A 128 -7.56 1.39 21.22
CA ILE A 128 -8.61 2.37 21.54
C ILE A 128 -9.98 1.81 21.16
N GLY A 129 -10.10 1.29 19.94
CA GLY A 129 -11.33 0.72 19.41
C GLY A 129 -12.06 1.66 18.44
N PRO A 130 -13.36 1.44 18.17
CA PRO A 130 -14.13 2.31 17.30
C PRO A 130 -14.30 3.70 17.94
N GLY A 131 -13.79 4.74 17.28
CA GLY A 131 -13.79 6.11 17.79
C GLY A 131 -13.36 7.15 16.75
N ILE A 132 -13.36 8.42 17.14
CA ILE A 132 -12.97 9.55 16.28
C ILE A 132 -11.47 9.48 15.94
N GLU A 133 -10.65 8.97 16.86
CA GLU A 133 -9.20 8.81 16.72
C GLU A 133 -8.89 7.84 15.58
N LEU A 134 -9.61 6.72 15.54
CA LEU A 134 -9.47 5.73 14.47
C LEU A 134 -9.80 6.35 13.10
N GLN A 135 -10.91 7.11 13.04
CA GLN A 135 -11.32 7.78 11.80
C GLN A 135 -10.31 8.84 11.35
N ILE A 136 -9.76 9.62 12.27
CA ILE A 136 -8.73 10.63 11.96
C ILE A 136 -7.48 9.95 11.43
N VAL A 137 -6.97 8.91 12.10
CA VAL A 137 -5.77 8.20 11.64
C VAL A 137 -6.03 7.54 10.29
N GLY A 138 -7.23 6.98 10.07
CA GLY A 138 -7.64 6.38 8.81
C GLY A 138 -7.72 7.42 7.68
N LEU A 139 -8.25 8.60 7.96
CA LEU A 139 -8.32 9.70 7.00
C LEU A 139 -6.92 10.22 6.65
N VAL A 140 -6.05 10.40 7.65
CA VAL A 140 -4.65 10.80 7.43
C VAL A 140 -3.92 9.77 6.58
N TRP A 141 -4.10 8.48 6.89
CA TRP A 141 -3.55 7.39 6.07
C TRP A 141 -4.05 7.47 4.62
N LEU A 142 -5.36 7.60 4.41
CA LEU A 142 -5.96 7.68 3.08
C LEU A 142 -5.42 8.87 2.28
N CYS A 143 -5.33 10.05 2.91
CA CYS A 143 -4.79 11.25 2.30
C CYS A 143 -3.32 11.06 1.88
N VAL A 144 -2.49 10.46 2.74
CA VAL A 144 -1.07 10.19 2.43
C VAL A 144 -0.92 9.12 1.35
N PHE A 145 -1.73 8.06 1.41
CA PHE A 145 -1.76 7.03 0.38
C PHE A 145 -2.13 7.61 -0.99
N LEU A 146 -3.21 8.40 -1.07
CA LEU A 146 -3.63 9.08 -2.30
C LEU A 146 -2.56 10.04 -2.80
N TRP A 147 -1.91 10.78 -1.90
CA TRP A 147 -0.80 11.67 -2.25
C TRP A 147 0.36 10.89 -2.89
N PHE A 148 0.84 9.82 -2.27
CA PHE A 148 1.90 8.97 -2.83
C PHE A 148 1.51 8.35 -4.16
N TRP A 149 0.28 7.85 -4.25
CA TRP A 149 -0.22 7.20 -5.46
C TRP A 149 -0.32 8.19 -6.63
N ILE A 150 -0.98 9.34 -6.44
CA ILE A 150 -1.11 10.39 -7.47
C ILE A 150 0.27 10.92 -7.88
N SER A 151 1.18 11.14 -6.93
CA SER A 151 2.56 11.54 -7.23
C SER A 151 3.29 10.50 -8.08
N GLY A 152 3.14 9.21 -7.77
CA GLY A 152 3.73 8.13 -8.56
C GLY A 152 3.14 8.05 -9.98
N LEU A 153 1.81 8.20 -10.11
CA LEU A 153 1.16 8.23 -11.42
C LEU A 153 1.60 9.42 -12.29
N ARG A 154 1.81 10.60 -11.69
CA ARG A 154 2.36 11.75 -12.44
C ARG A 154 3.75 11.46 -13.02
N VAL A 155 4.60 10.73 -12.29
CA VAL A 155 5.92 10.32 -12.78
C VAL A 155 5.78 9.30 -13.90
N ALA A 156 4.93 8.29 -13.71
CA ALA A 156 4.66 7.26 -14.72
C ALA A 156 4.13 7.87 -16.03
N TYR A 157 3.33 8.94 -15.94
CA TYR A 157 2.84 9.69 -17.09
C TYR A 157 3.93 10.55 -17.76
N ARG A 158 4.85 11.15 -16.99
CA ARG A 158 5.88 12.07 -17.51
C ARG A 158 7.08 11.40 -18.18
N GLN A 159 7.47 10.18 -17.80
CA GLN A 159 8.65 9.51 -18.36
C GLN A 159 8.53 9.08 -19.84
N LEU A 160 7.42 9.41 -20.51
CA LEU A 160 7.16 9.09 -21.92
C LEU A 160 7.08 10.30 -22.85
N LYS A 161 7.32 11.51 -22.32
CA LYS A 161 7.60 12.70 -23.14
C LYS A 161 9.11 12.91 -23.18
#